data_AF-A0A0H1R5E6-F1
#
_entry.id   AF-A0A0H1R5E6-F1
#
_cell.length_a   1.000
_cell.length_b   1.000
_cell.length_c   1.000
_cell.angle_alpha   90.00
_cell.angle_beta   90.00
_cell.angle_gamma   90.00
#
_symmetry.space_group_name_H-M   'P 1'
#
loop_
_entity.id
_entity.type
_entity.pdbx_description
1 polymer ?
#
loop_
_entity_poly.entity_id
_entity_poly.type
_entity_poly.pdbx_seq_one_letter_code
_entity_poly.pdbx_strand_id
1 'polypeptide(L)'
;MLWRSEGAEFVMIPAIYRAFSTTELHLLAFSHDGSLMFDQLVTQVTLGDVTGDSDLHWWCLYIFCYSLNDLFGLTPTVPIPGANELPVEAETPLPSVGVSRDPNPVVVVADNNQHLIGYNFSPTGGFTELFRKHLATGQIRMSSPTLLQSGHSVISANYGDEGWLLSGGPSPQNWTEVVIPRARATPALTNDGRIISVARDGTVRAVSTSPNRTVIGSVGLGAETIAPVAASCTHLFVSTVSSLVTLDARSLAEMARFSWKAGGQSPPAIGPSGMVYAFAENSLFIFPAPRVGRFVLTPLTCRDVLIKSPTAD
;
A
#
# COMPACT_ATOMS: atom_id res chain seq x y z
N MET A 1 -3.75 -12.04 -4.42
CA MET A 1 -3.62 -11.57 -5.82
C MET A 1 -4.01 -12.71 -6.75
N LEU A 2 -4.75 -12.43 -7.83
CA LEU A 2 -5.12 -13.44 -8.82
C LEU A 2 -4.11 -13.46 -9.96
N TRP A 3 -3.45 -14.59 -10.17
CA TRP A 3 -2.57 -14.85 -11.29
C TRP A 3 -3.28 -15.79 -12.27
N ARG A 4 -3.12 -15.53 -13.57
CA ARG A 4 -3.68 -16.36 -14.64
C ARG A 4 -2.64 -16.51 -15.74
N SER A 5 -2.29 -17.74 -16.07
CA SER A 5 -1.51 -18.07 -17.27
C SER A 5 -1.79 -19.51 -17.67
N GLU A 6 -1.61 -19.83 -18.95
CA GLU A 6 -1.72 -21.19 -19.49
C GLU A 6 -3.04 -21.90 -19.15
N GLY A 7 -4.13 -21.14 -18.98
CA GLY A 7 -5.45 -21.67 -18.62
C GLY A 7 -5.62 -22.06 -17.15
N ALA A 8 -4.64 -21.78 -16.29
CA ALA A 8 -4.70 -22.04 -14.86
C ALA A 8 -4.82 -20.74 -14.06
N GLU A 9 -5.57 -20.80 -12.95
CA GLU A 9 -5.78 -19.67 -12.04
C GLU A 9 -5.21 -20.00 -10.66
N PHE A 10 -4.43 -19.07 -10.11
CA PHE A 10 -3.83 -19.21 -8.79
C PHE A 10 -4.04 -17.97 -7.97
N VAL A 11 -4.21 -18.16 -6.66
CA VAL A 11 -4.22 -17.09 -5.68
C VAL A 11 -2.85 -17.05 -5.02
N MET A 12 -2.13 -15.95 -5.22
CA MET A 12 -0.85 -15.71 -4.59
C MET A 12 -1.00 -14.77 -3.41
N ILE A 13 -0.37 -15.11 -2.29
CA ILE A 13 -0.49 -14.41 -1.01
C ILE A 13 0.92 -14.24 -0.41
N PRO A 14 1.39 -13.01 -0.14
CA PRO A 14 2.54 -12.81 0.71
C PRO A 14 2.17 -13.13 2.16
N ALA A 15 2.99 -13.92 2.84
CA ALA A 15 2.80 -14.28 4.24
C ALA A 15 4.07 -13.95 5.03
N ILE A 16 3.92 -13.30 6.19
CA ILE A 16 5.03 -13.10 7.12
C ILE A 16 4.91 -14.10 8.25
N TYR A 17 5.95 -14.90 8.44
CA TYR A 17 6.13 -15.70 9.65
C TYR A 17 7.10 -14.99 10.59
N ARG A 18 6.71 -14.87 11.86
CA ARG A 18 7.56 -14.32 12.91
C ARG A 18 7.89 -15.45 13.88
N ALA A 19 9.18 -15.71 14.07
CA ALA A 19 9.67 -16.64 15.06
C ALA A 19 10.59 -15.91 16.05
N PHE A 20 11.08 -16.65 17.06
CA PHE A 20 12.06 -16.11 17.98
C PHE A 20 13.33 -15.74 17.20
N SER A 21 13.69 -14.45 17.22
CA SER A 21 14.81 -13.81 16.49
C SER A 21 14.77 -13.78 14.96
N THR A 22 13.76 -14.35 14.29
CA THR A 22 13.65 -14.30 12.82
C THR A 22 12.30 -13.81 12.33
N THR A 23 12.31 -13.13 11.19
CA THR A 23 11.12 -12.79 10.41
C THR A 23 11.33 -13.25 8.98
N GLU A 24 10.39 -14.05 8.48
CA GLU A 24 10.44 -14.65 7.16
C GLU A 24 9.27 -14.14 6.33
N LEU A 25 9.57 -13.66 5.13
CA LEU A 25 8.58 -13.32 4.12
C LEU A 25 8.50 -14.47 3.12
N HIS A 26 7.31 -15.03 2.98
CA HIS A 26 7.00 -16.11 2.05
C HIS A 26 6.03 -15.62 0.98
N LEU A 27 6.11 -16.20 -0.21
CA LEU A 27 5.12 -16.07 -1.26
C LEU A 27 4.45 -17.42 -1.47
N LEU A 28 3.19 -17.50 -1.05
CA LEU A 28 2.38 -18.71 -1.12
C LEU A 28 1.53 -18.68 -2.39
N ALA A 29 1.42 -19.82 -3.07
CA ALA A 29 0.50 -19.99 -4.21
C ALA A 29 -0.52 -21.08 -3.89
N PHE A 30 -1.80 -20.72 -4.00
CA PHE A 30 -2.93 -21.62 -3.81
C PHE A 30 -3.62 -21.87 -5.15
N SER A 31 -4.04 -23.10 -5.39
CA SER A 31 -4.93 -23.44 -6.50
C SER A 31 -6.36 -22.95 -6.24
N HIS A 32 -7.20 -23.01 -7.28
CA HIS A 32 -8.60 -22.57 -7.19
C HIS A 32 -9.45 -23.34 -6.16
N ASP A 33 -9.09 -24.59 -5.84
CA ASP A 33 -9.73 -25.40 -4.79
C ASP A 33 -9.23 -25.07 -3.37
N GLY A 34 -8.25 -24.17 -3.23
CA GLY A 34 -7.67 -23.75 -1.96
C GLY A 34 -6.47 -24.57 -1.48
N SER A 35 -6.01 -25.55 -2.26
CA SER A 35 -4.81 -26.34 -1.92
C SER A 35 -3.54 -25.47 -2.04
N LEU A 36 -2.62 -25.58 -1.08
CA LEU A 36 -1.30 -24.94 -1.16
C LEU A 36 -0.42 -25.71 -2.17
N MET A 37 -0.01 -25.02 -3.22
CA MET A 37 0.78 -25.60 -4.32
C MET A 37 2.26 -25.32 -4.16
N PHE A 38 2.61 -24.08 -3.77
CA PHE A 38 4.00 -23.65 -3.62
C PHE A 38 4.15 -22.70 -2.43
N ASP A 39 5.31 -22.81 -1.78
CA ASP A 39 5.77 -21.93 -0.71
C ASP A 39 7.20 -21.49 -1.01
N GLN A 40 7.37 -20.18 -1.29
CA GLN A 40 8.66 -19.60 -1.64
C GLN A 40 9.13 -18.64 -0.54
N LEU A 41 10.23 -18.97 0.14
CA LEU A 41 10.94 -18.01 0.99
C LEU A 41 11.51 -16.88 0.11
N VAL A 42 11.08 -15.64 0.36
CA VAL A 42 11.50 -14.43 -0.36
C VAL A 42 12.69 -13.76 0.32
N THR A 43 12.55 -13.55 1.63
CA THR A 43 13.55 -12.90 2.49
C THR A 43 13.42 -13.47 3.90
N GLN A 44 14.56 -13.69 4.56
CA GLN A 44 14.65 -13.97 5.99
C GLN A 44 15.50 -12.87 6.64
N VAL A 45 14.97 -12.26 7.69
CA VAL A 45 15.67 -11.26 8.50
C VAL A 45 15.90 -11.84 9.89
N THR A 46 17.16 -12.03 10.26
CA THR A 46 17.56 -12.39 11.62
C THR A 46 17.81 -11.11 12.40
N LEU A 47 17.15 -10.93 13.55
CA LEU A 47 17.24 -9.74 14.40
C LEU A 47 18.53 -9.67 15.23
N GLY A 48 19.55 -10.44 14.85
CA GLY A 48 20.77 -10.65 15.64
C GLY A 48 20.53 -11.54 16.85
N ASP A 49 21.61 -12.01 17.47
CA ASP A 49 21.53 -12.63 18.79
C ASP A 49 21.08 -11.56 19.79
N VAL A 50 19.98 -11.81 20.49
CA VAL A 50 19.63 -11.02 21.66
C VAL A 50 20.65 -11.38 22.74
N THR A 51 21.75 -10.64 22.81
CA THR A 51 22.71 -10.74 23.92
C THR A 51 22.09 -10.07 25.14
N GLY A 52 21.03 -10.70 25.67
CA GLY A 52 20.52 -10.40 27.01
C GLY A 52 21.39 -11.15 28.00
N ASP A 53 22.10 -10.40 28.85
CA ASP A 53 22.76 -10.97 30.02
C ASP A 53 21.70 -11.63 30.91
N SER A 54 21.93 -12.89 31.30
CA SER A 54 20.97 -13.71 32.06
C SER A 54 20.78 -13.25 33.50
N ASP A 55 21.45 -12.19 33.92
CA ASP A 55 21.41 -11.67 35.28
C ASP A 55 20.22 -10.71 35.56
N LEU A 56 19.36 -10.46 34.56
CA LEU A 56 18.05 -9.82 34.80
C LEU A 56 17.07 -10.80 35.44
N HIS A 57 17.21 -10.93 36.76
CA HIS A 57 16.37 -11.72 37.65
C HIS A 57 14.88 -11.33 37.45
N TRP A 58 14.01 -12.32 37.26
CA TRP A 58 12.61 -12.17 36.78
C TRP A 58 11.72 -11.21 37.60
N TRP A 59 12.01 -10.99 38.88
CA TRP A 59 11.35 -9.99 39.72
C TRP A 59 11.48 -8.54 39.22
N CYS A 60 12.57 -8.20 38.51
CA CYS A 60 12.73 -6.85 37.94
C CYS A 60 11.72 -6.58 36.82
N LEU A 61 11.44 -7.57 35.96
CA LEU A 61 10.41 -7.45 34.92
C LEU A 61 8.99 -7.36 35.51
N TYR A 62 8.72 -8.10 36.59
CA TYR A 62 7.40 -8.09 37.22
C TYR A 62 7.09 -6.75 37.93
N ILE A 63 8.09 -6.15 38.61
CA ILE A 63 7.94 -4.87 39.31
C ILE A 63 7.90 -3.68 38.33
N PHE A 64 8.74 -3.69 37.28
CA PHE A 64 8.78 -2.58 36.31
C PHE A 64 7.61 -2.58 35.31
N CYS A 65 7.08 -3.73 34.90
CA CYS A 65 6.05 -3.76 33.85
C CYS A 65 4.63 -3.52 34.36
N TYR A 66 4.29 -3.89 35.61
CA TYR A 66 2.90 -3.82 36.09
C TYR A 66 2.64 -2.81 37.21
N SER A 67 3.62 -2.48 38.04
CA SER A 67 3.40 -1.65 39.25
C SER A 67 3.98 -0.23 39.20
N LEU A 68 4.93 0.05 38.29
CA LEU A 68 5.56 1.38 38.19
C LEU A 68 5.00 2.27 37.06
N ASN A 69 4.29 1.69 36.09
CA ASN A 69 3.73 2.46 34.98
C ASN A 69 2.69 3.49 35.44
N ASP A 70 1.82 3.13 36.39
CA ASP A 70 0.85 4.06 36.98
C ASP A 70 1.48 5.01 38.01
N LEU A 71 2.53 4.58 38.73
CA LEU A 71 3.17 5.38 39.78
C LEU A 71 4.02 6.53 39.23
N PHE A 72 4.57 6.37 38.02
CA PHE A 72 5.40 7.39 37.34
C PHE A 72 4.69 8.07 36.16
N GLY A 73 3.40 7.78 35.92
CA GLY A 73 2.67 8.33 34.78
C GLY A 73 3.28 7.95 33.43
N LEU A 74 3.90 6.76 33.36
CA LEU A 74 4.58 6.24 32.17
C LEU A 74 3.65 5.48 31.23
N THR A 75 2.33 5.47 31.47
CA THR A 75 1.39 5.11 30.41
C THR A 75 1.64 6.08 29.25
N PRO A 76 2.20 5.64 28.11
CA PRO A 76 2.32 6.51 26.97
C PRO A 76 0.88 6.90 26.60
N THR A 77 0.48 8.13 26.91
CA THR A 77 -0.68 8.73 26.28
C THR A 77 -0.31 8.84 24.82
N VAL A 78 -0.64 7.80 24.05
CA VAL A 78 -0.68 7.89 22.60
C VAL A 78 -1.56 9.11 22.32
N PRO A 79 -1.00 10.18 21.71
CA PRO A 79 -1.77 11.36 21.41
C PRO A 79 -3.01 10.93 20.64
N ILE A 80 -4.19 11.35 21.12
CA ILE A 80 -5.43 11.12 20.38
C ILE A 80 -5.24 11.82 19.03
N PRO A 81 -5.28 11.09 17.90
CA PRO A 81 -5.06 11.71 16.60
C PRO A 81 -6.03 12.86 16.37
N GLY A 82 -5.54 13.95 15.81
CA GLY A 82 -6.41 15.04 15.37
C GLY A 82 -7.44 14.58 14.34
N ALA A 83 -8.47 15.39 14.09
CA ALA A 83 -9.57 15.04 13.18
C ALA A 83 -9.13 14.75 11.72
N ASN A 84 -7.91 15.16 11.35
CA ASN A 84 -7.31 14.98 10.04
C ASN A 84 -6.05 14.09 10.08
N GLU A 85 -5.76 13.45 11.21
CA GLU A 85 -4.55 12.66 11.43
C GLU A 85 -4.90 11.18 11.54
N LEU A 86 -4.03 10.34 11.00
CA LEU A 86 -4.06 8.91 11.23
C LEU A 86 -3.44 8.60 12.59
N PRO A 87 -3.84 7.49 13.22
CA PRO A 87 -3.10 6.93 14.35
C PRO A 87 -1.60 6.84 14.05
N VAL A 88 -0.77 7.10 15.06
CA VAL A 88 0.70 7.00 14.95
C VAL A 88 1.09 5.57 14.58
N GLU A 89 0.31 4.60 15.05
CA GLU A 89 0.44 3.16 14.82
C GLU A 89 -0.08 2.71 13.45
N ALA A 90 -0.66 3.59 12.62
CA ALA A 90 -1.18 3.21 11.31
C ALA A 90 -0.04 2.70 10.41
N GLU A 91 0.17 1.39 10.39
CA GLU A 91 1.29 0.76 9.69
C GLU A 91 1.12 0.83 8.18
N THR A 92 2.25 0.79 7.47
CA THR A 92 2.25 0.47 6.04
C THR A 92 1.56 -0.88 5.85
N PRO A 93 0.67 -1.05 4.85
CA PRO A 93 0.18 -2.38 4.52
C PRO A 93 1.35 -3.34 4.32
N LEU A 94 1.28 -4.49 4.98
CA LEU A 94 2.32 -5.53 5.06
C LEU A 94 2.82 -5.95 3.65
N PRO A 95 4.07 -6.47 3.54
CA PRO A 95 4.84 -6.60 2.30
C PRO A 95 4.02 -7.18 1.19
N SER A 96 4.22 -6.58 0.04
CA SER A 96 3.15 -6.50 -0.92
C SER A 96 3.68 -6.75 -2.31
N VAL A 97 2.76 -7.27 -3.11
CA VAL A 97 3.07 -7.97 -4.34
C VAL A 97 2.36 -7.26 -5.48
N GLY A 98 3.08 -7.05 -6.57
CA GLY A 98 2.54 -6.59 -7.84
C GLY A 98 2.70 -7.68 -8.89
N VAL A 99 1.76 -7.77 -9.82
CA VAL A 99 1.86 -8.68 -10.98
C VAL A 99 1.72 -7.92 -12.27
N SER A 100 2.66 -8.15 -13.18
CA SER A 100 2.51 -7.79 -14.59
C SER A 100 1.64 -8.82 -15.28
N ARG A 101 0.72 -8.38 -16.15
CA ARG A 101 -0.25 -9.26 -16.81
C ARG A 101 0.13 -9.69 -18.24
N ASP A 102 1.21 -9.16 -18.83
CA ASP A 102 1.51 -9.36 -20.25
C ASP A 102 3.01 -9.56 -20.56
N PRO A 103 3.33 -10.29 -21.65
CA PRO A 103 2.88 -11.65 -21.96
C PRO A 103 3.56 -12.71 -21.07
N ASN A 104 4.57 -12.32 -20.31
CA ASN A 104 5.28 -13.16 -19.36
C ASN A 104 5.04 -12.58 -17.96
N PRO A 105 4.03 -13.09 -17.22
CA PRO A 105 3.63 -12.47 -15.97
C PRO A 105 4.75 -12.58 -14.94
N VAL A 106 5.20 -11.43 -14.44
CA VAL A 106 6.21 -11.35 -13.38
C VAL A 106 5.52 -10.97 -12.09
N VAL A 107 5.80 -11.73 -11.04
CA VAL A 107 5.42 -11.43 -9.67
C VAL A 107 6.54 -10.63 -9.03
N VAL A 108 6.31 -9.37 -8.70
CA VAL A 108 7.29 -8.52 -8.02
C VAL A 108 6.91 -8.38 -6.56
N VAL A 109 7.86 -8.65 -5.67
CA VAL A 109 7.71 -8.60 -4.22
C VAL A 109 8.65 -7.53 -3.67
N ALA A 110 8.08 -6.57 -2.94
CA ALA A 110 8.85 -5.68 -2.10
C ALA A 110 8.97 -6.30 -0.71
N ASP A 111 10.19 -6.62 -0.27
CA ASP A 111 10.39 -7.37 0.98
C ASP A 111 10.20 -6.53 2.26
N ASN A 112 9.87 -5.24 2.09
CA ASN A 112 9.72 -4.26 3.17
C ASN A 112 10.97 -4.17 4.07
N ASN A 113 12.15 -4.51 3.52
CA ASN A 113 13.44 -4.38 4.16
C ASN A 113 14.47 -3.70 3.24
N GLN A 114 14.96 -4.39 2.21
CA GLN A 114 16.07 -3.90 1.36
C GLN A 114 15.99 -4.35 -0.11
N HIS A 115 15.11 -5.30 -0.44
CA HIS A 115 15.09 -5.92 -1.75
C HIS A 115 13.75 -5.78 -2.46
N LEU A 116 13.87 -5.64 -3.78
CA LEU A 116 12.79 -5.88 -4.72
C LEU A 116 13.12 -7.12 -5.53
N ILE A 117 12.26 -8.13 -5.43
CA ILE A 117 12.48 -9.44 -6.03
C ILE A 117 11.42 -9.68 -7.10
N GLY A 118 11.82 -10.16 -8.27
CA GLY A 118 10.91 -10.60 -9.32
C GLY A 118 10.96 -12.11 -9.49
N TYR A 119 9.80 -12.74 -9.58
CA TYR A 119 9.64 -14.16 -9.88
C TYR A 119 8.86 -14.35 -11.17
N ASN A 120 9.28 -15.33 -11.96
CA ASN A 120 8.38 -16.01 -12.87
C ASN A 120 7.63 -17.10 -12.08
N PHE A 121 6.41 -17.43 -12.49
CA PHE A 121 5.66 -18.53 -11.92
C PHE A 121 5.19 -19.48 -13.01
N SER A 122 5.39 -20.78 -12.81
CA SER A 122 4.76 -21.82 -13.63
C SER A 122 4.05 -22.84 -12.74
N PRO A 123 2.92 -23.42 -13.18
CA PRO A 123 2.19 -24.42 -12.40
C PRO A 123 3.00 -25.67 -12.06
N THR A 124 3.97 -26.03 -12.92
CA THR A 124 4.78 -27.24 -12.79
C THR A 124 6.14 -26.97 -12.14
N GLY A 125 6.70 -25.77 -12.32
CA GLY A 125 8.02 -25.40 -11.81
C GLY A 125 8.01 -24.47 -10.60
N GLY A 126 6.84 -23.95 -10.20
CA GLY A 126 6.71 -23.01 -9.09
C GLY A 126 7.33 -21.65 -9.38
N PHE A 127 7.89 -21.03 -8.34
CA PHE A 127 8.53 -19.72 -8.44
C PHE A 127 9.99 -19.87 -8.90
N THR A 128 10.38 -19.08 -9.89
CA THR A 128 11.77 -18.95 -10.34
C THR A 128 12.18 -17.49 -10.25
N GLU A 129 13.20 -17.19 -9.45
CA GLU A 129 13.70 -15.81 -9.30
C GLU A 129 14.30 -15.33 -10.63
N LEU A 130 13.81 -14.19 -11.13
CA LEU A 130 14.29 -13.52 -12.34
C LEU A 130 15.31 -12.45 -12.00
N PHE A 131 15.06 -11.70 -10.93
CA PHE A 131 15.94 -10.65 -10.46
C PHE A 131 15.75 -10.41 -8.96
N ARG A 132 16.81 -9.90 -8.33
CA ARG A 132 16.79 -9.33 -6.99
C ARG A 132 17.60 -8.05 -7.00
N LYS A 133 16.94 -6.93 -6.73
CA LYS A 133 17.55 -5.61 -6.67
C LYS A 133 17.65 -5.18 -5.22
N HIS A 134 18.87 -4.94 -4.76
CA HIS A 134 19.13 -4.25 -3.50
C HIS A 134 18.87 -2.75 -3.68
N LEU A 135 18.02 -2.17 -2.84
CA LEU A 135 17.53 -0.80 -3.00
C LEU A 135 18.14 0.20 -2.03
N ALA A 136 18.51 -0.22 -0.82
CA ALA A 136 19.06 0.66 0.19
C ALA A 136 19.80 -0.12 1.28
N THR A 137 20.74 0.54 1.93
CA THR A 137 21.35 0.06 3.17
C THR A 137 20.49 0.50 4.37
N GLY A 138 20.18 -0.43 5.27
CA GLY A 138 19.30 -0.20 6.43
C GLY A 138 17.86 -0.71 6.22
N GLN A 139 16.99 -0.52 7.20
CA GLN A 139 15.59 -0.97 7.13
C GLN A 139 14.73 0.08 6.43
N ILE A 140 14.33 -0.17 5.18
CA ILE A 140 13.39 0.70 4.47
C ILE A 140 11.98 0.12 4.47
N ARG A 141 10.99 0.96 4.73
CA ARG A 141 9.58 0.58 4.64
C ARG A 141 9.08 0.81 3.21
N MET A 142 8.61 -0.24 2.56
CA MET A 142 8.21 -0.23 1.16
C MET A 142 6.70 -0.48 1.00
N SER A 143 6.08 0.20 0.04
CA SER A 143 4.72 -0.11 -0.41
C SER A 143 4.71 -1.19 -1.50
N SER A 144 3.52 -1.63 -1.91
CA SER A 144 3.40 -2.61 -3.00
C SER A 144 3.99 -2.05 -4.29
N PRO A 145 4.65 -2.89 -5.10
CA PRO A 145 5.15 -2.47 -6.40
C PRO A 145 4.00 -2.30 -7.38
N THR A 146 4.07 -1.19 -8.11
CA THR A 146 3.23 -0.92 -9.27
C THR A 146 4.03 -1.15 -10.54
N LEU A 147 3.52 -2.02 -11.39
CA LEU A 147 4.20 -2.45 -12.60
C LEU A 147 3.85 -1.50 -13.75
N LEU A 148 4.87 -0.98 -14.41
CA LEU A 148 4.76 -0.11 -15.56
C LEU A 148 4.75 -0.93 -16.86
N GLN A 149 4.14 -0.38 -17.91
CA GLN A 149 4.21 -0.96 -19.26
C GLN A 149 5.64 -1.08 -19.80
N SER A 150 6.57 -0.23 -19.31
CA SER A 150 7.99 -0.30 -19.65
C SER A 150 8.73 -1.48 -19.00
N GLY A 151 8.03 -2.33 -18.24
CA GLY A 151 8.63 -3.44 -17.51
C GLY A 151 9.36 -3.01 -16.25
N HIS A 152 9.25 -1.76 -15.80
CA HIS A 152 9.76 -1.36 -14.49
C HIS A 152 8.69 -1.59 -13.42
N SER A 153 9.12 -1.79 -12.19
CA SER A 153 8.28 -1.70 -11.00
C SER A 153 8.63 -0.43 -10.24
N VAL A 154 7.62 0.21 -9.64
CA VAL A 154 7.78 1.41 -8.83
C VAL A 154 7.17 1.19 -7.47
N ILE A 155 7.90 1.55 -6.43
CA ILE A 155 7.45 1.50 -5.04
C ILE A 155 7.61 2.87 -4.39
N SER A 156 6.82 3.12 -3.36
CA SER A 156 7.11 4.16 -2.38
C SER A 156 7.96 3.54 -1.28
N ALA A 157 9.09 4.16 -0.93
CA ALA A 157 9.98 3.72 0.13
C ALA A 157 10.20 4.84 1.15
N ASN A 158 10.42 4.48 2.41
CA ASN A 158 10.68 5.43 3.49
C ASN A 158 11.82 4.93 4.38
N TYR A 159 12.68 5.86 4.80
CA TYR A 159 13.78 5.65 5.73
C TYR A 159 13.97 6.91 6.57
N GLY A 160 13.92 6.78 7.89
CA GLY A 160 13.83 7.97 8.73
C GLY A 160 12.71 8.89 8.24
N ASP A 161 12.93 10.20 8.23
CA ASP A 161 11.95 11.21 7.82
C ASP A 161 11.84 11.44 6.31
N GLU A 162 12.60 10.69 5.52
CA GLU A 162 12.68 10.82 4.07
C GLU A 162 11.85 9.74 3.36
N GLY A 163 11.36 10.11 2.16
CA GLY A 163 10.60 9.23 1.29
C GLY A 163 11.11 9.29 -0.15
N TRP A 164 10.97 8.18 -0.87
CA TRP A 164 11.41 8.06 -2.26
C TRP A 164 10.42 7.26 -3.11
N LEU A 165 10.37 7.56 -4.40
CA LEU A 165 9.92 6.62 -5.42
C LEU A 165 11.14 5.89 -6.00
N LEU A 166 11.26 4.62 -5.63
CA LEU A 166 12.31 3.74 -6.13
C LEU A 166 11.79 2.96 -7.34
N SER A 167 12.71 2.51 -8.20
CA SER A 167 12.37 1.65 -9.33
C SER A 167 13.22 0.39 -9.35
N GLY A 168 12.63 -0.71 -9.80
CA GLY A 168 13.33 -1.95 -10.08
C GLY A 168 12.76 -2.66 -11.28
N GLY A 169 13.20 -3.91 -11.48
CA GLY A 169 12.93 -4.70 -12.68
C GLY A 169 11.45 -5.02 -12.94
N PRO A 170 11.15 -5.92 -13.89
CA PRO A 170 12.08 -6.75 -14.69
C PRO A 170 12.96 -6.02 -15.72
N SER A 171 12.69 -4.75 -16.03
CA SER A 171 13.58 -3.95 -16.89
C SER A 171 14.99 -3.82 -16.28
N PRO A 172 16.07 -4.00 -17.07
CA PRO A 172 17.44 -3.80 -16.58
C PRO A 172 17.84 -2.32 -16.49
N GLN A 173 17.03 -1.41 -17.04
CA GLN A 173 17.32 0.02 -17.02
C GLN A 173 17.09 0.60 -15.62
N ASN A 174 18.08 1.34 -15.11
CA ASN A 174 17.91 2.10 -13.87
C ASN A 174 17.27 3.45 -14.16
N TRP A 175 16.26 3.82 -13.38
CA TRP A 175 15.70 5.16 -13.40
C TRP A 175 16.15 5.95 -12.18
N THR A 176 16.24 7.26 -12.34
CA THR A 176 16.53 8.17 -11.23
C THR A 176 15.46 8.03 -10.14
N GLU A 177 15.90 7.97 -8.90
CA GLU A 177 15.06 8.00 -7.71
C GLU A 177 14.44 9.39 -7.55
N VAL A 178 13.19 9.45 -7.08
CA VAL A 178 12.50 10.72 -6.88
C VAL A 178 12.21 10.91 -5.41
N VAL A 179 12.82 11.93 -4.81
CA VAL A 179 12.54 12.30 -3.42
C VAL A 179 11.12 12.82 -3.29
N ILE A 180 10.38 12.25 -2.34
CA ILE A 180 8.98 12.60 -2.03
C ILE A 180 8.81 12.67 -0.51
N PRO A 181 7.77 13.38 0.00
CA PRO A 181 7.36 13.23 1.38
C PRO A 181 7.07 11.77 1.67
N ARG A 182 7.15 11.40 2.95
CA ARG A 182 6.89 10.03 3.40
C ARG A 182 5.60 9.49 2.79
N ALA A 183 5.70 8.43 2.01
CA ALA A 183 4.59 7.82 1.30
C ALA A 183 4.52 6.33 1.63
N ARG A 184 3.40 5.92 2.22
CA ARG A 184 3.12 4.52 2.58
C ARG A 184 2.21 3.84 1.57
N ALA A 185 1.52 4.63 0.76
CA ALA A 185 0.63 4.17 -0.28
C ALA A 185 1.41 3.55 -1.46
N THR A 186 0.83 2.50 -2.04
CA THR A 186 1.23 1.98 -3.35
C THR A 186 1.01 3.07 -4.41
N PRO A 187 2.02 3.39 -5.25
CA PRO A 187 1.84 4.31 -6.35
C PRO A 187 0.77 3.81 -7.32
N ALA A 188 0.01 4.69 -7.96
CA ALA A 188 -0.90 4.30 -9.04
C ALA A 188 -0.39 4.79 -10.40
N LEU A 189 -0.95 4.24 -11.47
CA LEU A 189 -0.72 4.73 -12.82
C LEU A 189 -1.96 5.40 -13.36
N THR A 190 -1.73 6.55 -13.96
CA THR A 190 -2.71 7.21 -14.81
C THR A 190 -2.72 6.58 -16.19
N ASN A 191 -3.81 6.77 -16.95
CA ASN A 191 -3.92 6.25 -18.30
C ASN A 191 -2.89 6.85 -19.28
N ASP A 192 -2.37 8.04 -18.99
CA ASP A 192 -1.27 8.65 -19.76
C ASP A 192 0.13 8.24 -19.24
N GLY A 193 0.20 7.23 -18.37
CA GLY A 193 1.43 6.59 -17.93
C GLY A 193 2.11 7.26 -16.74
N ARG A 194 1.67 8.43 -16.27
CA ARG A 194 2.29 9.09 -15.09
C ARG A 194 2.06 8.27 -13.83
N ILE A 195 3.05 8.33 -12.94
CA ILE A 195 2.99 7.72 -11.61
C ILE A 195 2.33 8.73 -10.66
N ILE A 196 1.32 8.28 -9.91
CA ILE A 196 0.72 9.05 -8.83
C ILE A 196 1.18 8.46 -7.50
N SER A 197 1.79 9.30 -6.67
CA SER A 197 2.15 8.96 -5.30
C SER A 197 1.28 9.74 -4.32
N VAL A 198 0.94 9.11 -3.20
CA VAL A 198 0.22 9.74 -2.09
C VAL A 198 1.06 9.62 -0.82
N ALA A 199 1.42 10.78 -0.26
CA ALA A 199 2.15 10.87 0.98
C ALA A 199 1.23 10.79 2.21
N ARG A 200 1.80 10.46 3.37
CA ARG A 200 1.09 10.30 4.64
C ARG A 200 0.31 11.56 5.02
N ASP A 201 0.87 12.73 4.75
CA ASP A 201 0.28 14.04 5.01
C ASP A 201 -0.90 14.40 4.07
N GLY A 202 -1.26 13.50 3.15
CA GLY A 202 -2.29 13.75 2.13
C GLY A 202 -1.79 14.51 0.91
N THR A 203 -0.48 14.69 0.73
CA THR A 203 0.07 15.28 -0.49
C THR A 203 0.03 14.26 -1.63
N VAL A 204 -0.65 14.59 -2.71
CA VAL A 204 -0.70 13.82 -3.96
C VAL A 204 0.29 14.41 -4.95
N ARG A 205 1.18 13.59 -5.52
CA ARG A 205 2.17 14.00 -6.52
C ARG A 205 2.04 13.21 -7.81
N ALA A 206 2.11 13.90 -8.93
CA ALA A 206 2.30 13.29 -10.24
C ALA A 206 3.78 13.31 -10.61
N VAL A 207 4.28 12.17 -11.08
CA VAL A 207 5.69 11.95 -11.45
C VAL A 207 5.75 11.40 -12.87
N SER A 208 6.68 11.94 -13.67
CA SER A 208 6.89 11.49 -15.04
C SER A 208 7.43 10.06 -15.12
N THR A 209 7.12 9.34 -16.20
CA THR A 209 7.67 8.01 -16.51
C THR A 209 8.71 8.10 -17.61
N SER A 210 9.88 8.62 -17.26
CA SER A 210 11.07 8.66 -18.10
C SER A 210 12.28 8.27 -17.25
N PRO A 211 13.45 7.95 -17.83
CA PRO A 211 14.64 7.65 -17.03
C PRO A 211 15.01 8.76 -16.03
N ASN A 212 14.82 10.03 -16.43
CA ASN A 212 15.05 11.22 -15.60
C ASN A 212 13.74 11.70 -14.97
N ARG A 213 13.13 10.85 -14.13
CA ARG A 213 11.84 11.15 -13.50
C ARG A 213 11.89 12.42 -12.65
N THR A 214 10.82 13.19 -12.73
CA THR A 214 10.64 14.41 -11.94
C THR A 214 9.19 14.53 -11.47
N VAL A 215 8.99 15.25 -10.37
CA VAL A 215 7.65 15.67 -9.94
C VAL A 215 7.17 16.73 -10.92
N ILE A 216 6.02 16.48 -11.54
CA ILE A 216 5.41 17.35 -12.56
C ILE A 216 4.14 18.05 -12.07
N GLY A 217 3.65 17.67 -10.88
CA GLY A 217 2.51 18.32 -10.23
C GLY A 217 2.33 17.83 -8.79
N SER A 218 1.72 18.65 -7.95
CA SER A 218 1.45 18.32 -6.54
C SER A 218 0.20 19.05 -6.06
N VAL A 219 -0.58 18.41 -5.19
CA VAL A 219 -1.71 19.01 -4.48
C VAL A 219 -1.78 18.46 -3.05
N GLY A 220 -2.03 19.33 -2.07
CA GLY A 220 -2.24 18.94 -0.67
C GLY A 220 -3.72 18.80 -0.36
N LEU A 221 -4.13 17.69 0.26
CA LEU A 221 -5.54 17.41 0.54
C LEU A 221 -6.03 17.85 1.92
N GLY A 222 -5.11 18.26 2.80
CA GLY A 222 -5.40 18.77 4.15
C GLY A 222 -5.76 17.71 5.18
N ALA A 223 -5.58 16.43 4.87
CA ALA A 223 -5.81 15.32 5.79
C ALA A 223 -4.94 14.11 5.44
N GLU A 224 -4.51 13.39 6.46
CA GLU A 224 -3.61 12.26 6.32
C GLU A 224 -4.25 11.07 5.58
N THR A 225 -3.40 10.23 4.99
CA THR A 225 -3.79 8.98 4.35
C THR A 225 -2.60 8.03 4.18
N ILE A 226 -2.85 6.74 4.29
CA ILE A 226 -1.93 5.67 3.85
C ILE A 226 -2.56 4.82 2.74
N ALA A 227 -3.77 5.17 2.33
CA ALA A 227 -4.53 4.46 1.31
C ALA A 227 -3.96 4.75 -0.08
N PRO A 228 -3.72 3.72 -0.90
CA PRO A 228 -3.48 3.90 -2.33
C PRO A 228 -4.60 4.70 -3.02
N VAL A 229 -4.20 5.52 -4.00
CA VAL A 229 -5.14 6.22 -4.88
C VAL A 229 -5.71 5.26 -5.90
N ALA A 230 -7.02 5.36 -6.16
CA ALA A 230 -7.63 4.69 -7.29
C ALA A 230 -7.60 5.61 -8.52
N ALA A 231 -6.99 5.16 -9.61
CA ALA A 231 -6.87 5.94 -10.83
C ALA A 231 -7.81 5.41 -11.91
N SER A 232 -8.59 6.31 -12.52
CA SER A 232 -9.32 6.08 -13.76
C SER A 232 -8.64 6.80 -14.92
N CYS A 233 -9.24 6.76 -16.11
CA CYS A 233 -8.70 7.50 -17.27
C CYS A 233 -8.73 9.03 -17.08
N THR A 234 -9.66 9.56 -16.29
CA THR A 234 -9.92 11.00 -16.18
C THR A 234 -9.86 11.54 -14.75
N HIS A 235 -10.04 10.69 -13.75
CA HIS A 235 -10.08 11.09 -12.34
C HIS A 235 -9.21 10.21 -11.45
N LEU A 236 -8.77 10.79 -10.34
CA LEU A 236 -8.13 10.11 -9.22
C LEU A 236 -9.05 10.18 -8.00
N PHE A 237 -9.15 9.09 -7.25
CA PHE A 237 -9.93 9.04 -6.01
C PHE A 237 -9.02 8.73 -4.84
N VAL A 238 -8.98 9.63 -3.86
CA VAL A 238 -8.12 9.53 -2.69
C VAL A 238 -8.97 9.49 -1.44
N SER A 239 -8.85 8.39 -0.69
CA SER A 239 -9.42 8.28 0.65
C SER A 239 -8.48 8.97 1.64
N THR A 240 -8.96 9.96 2.37
CA THR A 240 -8.26 10.58 3.51
C THR A 240 -9.02 10.27 4.80
N VAL A 241 -8.42 10.60 5.96
CA VAL A 241 -9.09 10.44 7.26
C VAL A 241 -10.48 11.08 7.29
N SER A 242 -10.63 12.24 6.65
CA SER A 242 -11.84 13.07 6.74
C SER A 242 -12.64 13.20 5.43
N SER A 243 -12.19 12.61 4.32
CA SER A 243 -12.95 12.69 3.06
C SER A 243 -12.56 11.68 1.99
N LEU A 244 -13.47 11.44 1.03
CA LEU A 244 -13.11 11.02 -0.33
C LEU A 244 -12.89 12.27 -1.18
N VAL A 245 -11.69 12.42 -1.74
CA VAL A 245 -11.39 13.50 -2.69
C VAL A 245 -11.31 12.95 -4.11
N THR A 246 -12.00 13.59 -5.04
CA THR A 246 -11.91 13.34 -6.47
C THR A 246 -11.07 14.43 -7.12
N LEU A 247 -9.99 14.06 -7.79
CA LEU A 247 -9.13 14.97 -8.53
C LEU A 247 -9.26 14.72 -10.03
N ASP A 248 -9.11 15.76 -10.84
CA ASP A 248 -8.84 15.62 -12.27
C ASP A 248 -7.46 14.96 -12.46
N ALA A 249 -7.40 13.85 -13.18
CA ALA A 249 -6.17 13.06 -13.28
C ALA A 249 -5.05 13.83 -13.98
N ARG A 250 -5.37 14.75 -14.90
CA ARG A 250 -4.36 15.50 -15.66
C ARG A 250 -3.77 16.64 -14.86
N SER A 251 -4.61 17.50 -14.31
CA SER A 251 -4.24 18.75 -13.63
C SER A 251 -4.06 18.62 -12.12
N LEU A 252 -4.52 17.51 -11.52
CA LEU A 252 -4.65 17.32 -10.06
C LEU A 252 -5.60 18.32 -9.38
N ALA A 253 -6.42 19.06 -10.15
CA ALA A 253 -7.42 19.97 -9.59
C ALA A 253 -8.49 19.17 -8.84
N GLU A 254 -8.86 19.64 -7.65
CA GLU A 254 -9.99 19.06 -6.91
C GLU A 254 -11.31 19.31 -7.63
N MET A 255 -12.02 18.23 -7.92
CA MET A 255 -13.31 18.24 -8.64
C MET A 255 -14.48 18.04 -7.70
N ALA A 256 -14.30 17.22 -6.67
CA ALA A 256 -15.33 16.93 -5.68
C ALA A 256 -14.72 16.43 -4.37
N ARG A 257 -15.45 16.63 -3.28
CA ARG A 257 -15.11 16.14 -1.94
C ARG A 257 -16.36 15.65 -1.24
N PHE A 258 -16.27 14.46 -0.67
CA PHE A 258 -17.30 13.91 0.21
C PHE A 258 -16.71 13.72 1.60
N SER A 259 -17.25 14.41 2.60
CA SER A 259 -16.74 14.35 3.97
C SER A 259 -17.22 13.11 4.72
N TRP A 260 -16.33 12.53 5.51
CA TRP A 260 -16.58 11.44 6.46
C TRP A 260 -15.59 11.56 7.63
N LYS A 261 -15.51 10.55 8.48
CA LYS A 261 -14.48 10.37 9.50
C LYS A 261 -13.82 9.00 9.34
N ALA A 262 -12.69 8.79 10.00
CA ALA A 262 -12.04 7.48 10.09
C ALA A 262 -11.82 6.75 8.73
N GLY A 263 -11.54 7.50 7.66
CA GLY A 263 -11.10 6.96 6.37
C GLY A 263 -9.57 6.83 6.29
N GLY A 264 -9.01 6.94 5.10
CA GLY A 264 -7.57 7.10 4.88
C GLY A 264 -6.71 5.83 5.06
N GLN A 265 -7.30 4.72 5.48
CA GLN A 265 -6.59 3.43 5.65
C GLN A 265 -6.95 2.41 4.56
N SER A 266 -8.09 2.59 3.89
CA SER A 266 -8.55 1.69 2.84
C SER A 266 -8.55 2.39 1.48
N PRO A 267 -7.95 1.79 0.43
CA PRO A 267 -8.00 2.36 -0.91
C PRO A 267 -9.44 2.37 -1.43
N PRO A 268 -9.86 3.42 -2.15
CA PRO A 268 -11.05 3.35 -2.99
C PRO A 268 -10.87 2.25 -4.05
N ALA A 269 -11.99 1.69 -4.52
CA ALA A 269 -12.01 0.74 -5.63
C ALA A 269 -12.92 1.25 -6.74
N ILE A 270 -12.52 1.06 -8.00
CA ILE A 270 -13.33 1.40 -9.18
C ILE A 270 -13.89 0.11 -9.76
N GLY A 271 -15.21 -0.02 -9.80
CA GLY A 271 -15.88 -1.17 -10.41
C GLY A 271 -15.88 -1.10 -11.93
N PRO A 272 -16.24 -2.20 -12.62
CA PRO A 272 -16.28 -2.25 -14.09
C PRO A 272 -17.21 -1.22 -14.75
N SER A 273 -18.27 -0.79 -14.04
CA SER A 273 -19.20 0.25 -14.48
C SER A 273 -18.72 1.68 -14.20
N GLY A 274 -17.51 1.84 -13.64
CA GLY A 274 -16.96 3.11 -13.22
C GLY A 274 -17.47 3.61 -11.85
N MET A 275 -18.36 2.87 -11.19
CA MET A 275 -18.78 3.16 -9.82
C MET A 275 -17.58 3.11 -8.89
N VAL A 276 -17.51 4.02 -7.92
CA VAL A 276 -16.42 4.10 -6.94
C VAL A 276 -16.93 3.61 -5.59
N TYR A 277 -16.17 2.71 -4.98
CA TYR A 277 -16.45 2.14 -3.66
C TYR A 277 -15.39 2.65 -2.70
N ALA A 278 -15.79 3.11 -1.52
CA ALA A 278 -14.86 3.54 -0.49
C ALA A 278 -15.36 3.16 0.89
N PHE A 279 -14.44 2.87 1.80
CA PHE A 279 -14.75 2.42 3.16
C PHE A 279 -14.25 3.44 4.18
N ALA A 280 -15.14 3.86 5.08
CA ALA A 280 -14.86 4.77 6.18
C ALA A 280 -15.93 4.59 7.28
N GLU A 281 -15.60 4.84 8.55
CA GLU A 281 -16.54 4.69 9.69
C GLU A 281 -17.32 3.36 9.72
N ASN A 282 -16.67 2.23 9.42
CA ASN A 282 -17.33 0.92 9.29
C ASN A 282 -18.45 0.85 8.22
N SER A 283 -18.48 1.81 7.30
CA SER A 283 -19.49 1.94 6.25
C SER A 283 -18.85 1.85 4.87
N LEU A 284 -19.49 1.10 3.97
CA LEU A 284 -19.14 1.06 2.55
C LEU A 284 -20.00 2.08 1.80
N PHE A 285 -19.34 3.11 1.25
CA PHE A 285 -19.95 4.12 0.40
C PHE A 285 -19.81 3.74 -1.07
N ILE A 286 -20.83 4.07 -1.86
CA ILE A 286 -20.88 3.79 -3.30
C ILE A 286 -21.21 5.09 -4.03
N PHE A 287 -20.34 5.50 -4.95
CA PHE A 287 -20.46 6.73 -5.72
C PHE A 287 -20.66 6.42 -7.21
N PRO A 288 -21.53 7.15 -7.91
CA PRO A 288 -21.72 6.99 -9.35
C PRO A 288 -20.44 7.33 -10.12
N ALA A 289 -20.28 6.70 -11.28
CA ALA A 289 -19.20 7.05 -12.20
C ALA A 289 -19.24 8.55 -12.54
N PRO A 290 -18.10 9.28 -12.49
CA PRO A 290 -18.07 10.68 -12.90
C PRO A 290 -18.52 10.81 -14.35
N ARG A 291 -19.57 11.59 -14.60
CA ARG A 291 -20.00 11.90 -15.97
C ARG A 291 -19.14 13.03 -16.51
N VAL A 292 -18.53 12.81 -17.67
CA VAL A 292 -17.74 13.83 -18.38
C VAL A 292 -18.63 15.07 -18.60
N GLY A 293 -18.27 16.21 -18.02
CA GLY A 293 -18.84 17.52 -18.34
C GLY A 293 -19.98 18.06 -17.45
N ARG A 294 -20.41 17.37 -16.38
CA ARG A 294 -21.31 17.96 -15.36
C ARG A 294 -21.38 17.08 -14.11
N PHE A 295 -20.84 17.55 -12.99
CA PHE A 295 -21.31 17.11 -11.68
C PHE A 295 -22.68 17.75 -11.45
N VAL A 296 -23.74 17.08 -11.88
CA VAL A 296 -25.03 17.32 -11.24
C VAL A 296 -24.89 16.61 -9.90
N LEU A 297 -24.55 17.38 -8.85
CA LEU A 297 -24.95 17.06 -7.50
C LEU A 297 -26.48 17.10 -7.51
N THR A 298 -27.11 16.11 -8.12
CA THR A 298 -28.43 15.71 -7.66
C THR A 298 -28.09 15.16 -6.28
N PRO A 299 -28.53 15.79 -5.18
CA PRO A 299 -28.49 15.09 -3.93
C PRO A 299 -29.28 13.82 -4.19
N LEU A 300 -28.57 12.69 -4.34
CA LEU A 300 -29.16 11.42 -4.02
C LEU A 300 -29.52 11.62 -2.56
N THR A 301 -30.77 11.99 -2.32
CA THR A 301 -31.34 11.95 -0.98
C THR A 301 -30.92 10.61 -0.40
N CYS A 302 -30.57 10.58 0.88
CA CYS A 302 -30.04 9.43 1.62
C CYS A 302 -30.81 8.10 1.49
N ARG A 303 -31.86 8.02 0.66
CA ARG A 303 -32.57 6.83 0.21
C ARG A 303 -31.88 6.01 -0.89
N ASP A 304 -31.01 6.58 -1.72
CA ASP A 304 -30.40 5.84 -2.84
C ASP A 304 -28.99 5.30 -2.53
N VAL A 305 -28.44 5.60 -1.35
CA VAL A 305 -27.30 4.87 -0.81
C VAL A 305 -27.84 3.58 -0.21
N LEU A 306 -27.64 2.45 -0.88
CA LEU A 306 -27.89 1.12 -0.32
C LEU A 306 -26.85 0.86 0.79
N ILE A 307 -27.10 1.42 1.97
CA ILE A 307 -26.45 0.97 3.21
C ILE A 307 -27.10 -0.38 3.55
N LYS A 308 -26.52 -1.48 3.07
CA LYS A 308 -26.79 -2.79 3.68
C LYS A 308 -26.00 -2.85 4.99
N SER A 309 -26.62 -2.42 6.08
CA SER A 309 -26.18 -2.83 7.41
C SER A 309 -26.32 -4.37 7.51
N PRO A 310 -25.29 -5.10 7.96
CA PRO A 310 -25.49 -6.47 8.40
C PRO A 310 -26.30 -6.41 9.70
N THR A 311 -27.56 -6.83 9.65
CA THR A 311 -28.29 -7.18 10.86
C THR A 311 -27.60 -8.40 11.47
N ALA A 312 -27.15 -8.26 12.72
CA ALA A 312 -26.72 -9.40 13.52
C ALA A 312 -27.96 -10.27 13.79
N ASP A 313 -27.91 -11.52 13.33
CA ASP A 313 -28.73 -12.61 13.86
C ASP A 313 -28.03 -13.23 15.08
#